data_AF-A0A372KC68-F1
#
_entry.id   AF-A0A372KC68-F1
#
_cell.length_a   1.000
_cell.length_b   1.000
_cell.length_c   1.000
_cell.angle_alpha   90.00
_cell.angle_beta   90.00
_cell.angle_gamma   90.00
#
_symmetry.space_group_name_H-M   'P 1'
#
loop_
_entity.id
_entity.type
_entity.pdbx_description
1 polymer ?
#
loop_
_entity_poly.entity_id
_entity_poly.type
_entity_poly.pdbx_seq_one_letter_code
_entity_poly.pdbx_strand_id
1 'polypeptide(L)'
;MDRSLEYPSDVVFTPSVKSLQTRYGSRNAYAHLEQEGGWKTLITPDGAEIVRRQTSVFLSTANADGQPYIQHRGGPPGFLHVIDEKTIAFADFSGNRQYITTGNLADNPKAFLFLIDYARRQRIKIWGEAHVSEDAQLIAKLMPANYQARAERAIVFKVSLWDANCPRHIPQRFEAADVKAALDERDERIRELKAEVERLRNKLR
;
A
#
# COMPACT_ATOMS: atom_id res chain seq x y z
N MET A 1 -10.71 -15.40 -25.27
CA MET A 1 -10.93 -16.62 -24.46
C MET A 1 -11.14 -16.15 -23.04
N ASP A 2 -12.41 -16.11 -22.62
CA ASP A 2 -12.78 -15.84 -21.24
C ASP A 2 -12.26 -17.01 -20.40
N ARG A 3 -11.31 -16.73 -19.50
CA ARG A 3 -10.68 -17.74 -18.68
C ARG A 3 -11.48 -17.79 -17.40
N SER A 4 -12.31 -18.82 -17.22
CA SER A 4 -12.99 -19.06 -15.95
C SER A 4 -11.91 -19.23 -14.87
N LEU A 5 -11.84 -18.26 -13.95
CA LEU A 5 -10.95 -18.31 -12.80
C LEU A 5 -11.54 -19.31 -11.80
N GLU A 6 -10.81 -20.38 -11.49
CA GLU A 6 -11.21 -21.36 -10.48
C GLU A 6 -10.86 -20.84 -9.07
N TYR A 7 -9.69 -20.21 -8.95
CA TYR A 7 -9.21 -19.59 -7.71
C TYR A 7 -8.87 -18.11 -7.95
N PRO A 8 -8.99 -17.23 -6.93
CA PRO A 8 -8.53 -15.85 -7.02
C PRO A 8 -7.06 -15.72 -7.44
N SER A 9 -6.21 -16.67 -7.02
CA SER A 9 -4.80 -16.72 -7.39
C SER A 9 -4.58 -16.93 -8.89
N ASP A 10 -5.55 -17.42 -9.67
CA ASP A 10 -5.40 -17.69 -11.11
C ASP A 10 -5.11 -16.43 -11.94
N VAL A 11 -5.42 -15.25 -11.39
CA VAL A 11 -5.00 -13.96 -11.95
C VAL A 11 -3.46 -13.87 -12.04
N VAL A 12 -2.73 -14.57 -11.17
CA VAL A 12 -1.27 -14.51 -11.04
C VAL A 12 -0.62 -15.88 -11.29
N PHE A 13 -1.23 -16.96 -10.81
CA PHE A 13 -0.80 -18.33 -11.03
C PHE A 13 -1.30 -18.83 -12.40
N THR A 14 -0.80 -18.20 -13.45
CA THR A 14 -0.99 -18.64 -14.84
C THR A 14 -0.54 -20.10 -15.02
N PRO A 15 -0.92 -20.78 -16.11
CA PRO A 15 -0.46 -22.15 -16.35
C PRO A 15 1.06 -22.28 -16.34
N SER A 16 1.77 -21.28 -16.89
CA SER A 16 3.23 -21.24 -16.86
C SER A 16 3.75 -21.15 -15.43
N VAL A 17 3.13 -20.32 -14.57
CA VAL A 17 3.49 -20.24 -13.15
C VAL A 17 3.21 -21.56 -12.43
N LYS A 18 2.02 -22.17 -12.62
CA LYS A 18 1.68 -23.46 -12.01
C LYS A 18 2.63 -24.57 -12.49
N SER A 19 3.00 -24.57 -13.78
CA SER A 19 3.99 -25.49 -14.34
C SER A 19 5.37 -25.33 -13.69
N LEU A 20 5.84 -24.10 -13.51
CA LEU A 20 7.12 -23.84 -12.82
C LEU A 20 7.04 -24.22 -11.34
N GLN A 21 5.93 -23.98 -10.65
CA GLN A 21 5.73 -24.45 -9.29
C GLN A 21 5.80 -25.98 -9.19
N THR A 22 5.30 -26.71 -10.19
CA THR A 22 5.43 -28.18 -10.24
C THR A 22 6.90 -28.55 -10.44
N ARG A 23 7.55 -27.95 -11.44
CA ARG A 23 8.96 -28.20 -11.76
C ARG A 23 9.89 -27.96 -10.58
N TYR A 24 9.61 -26.94 -9.77
CA TYR A 24 10.43 -26.55 -8.62
C TYR A 24 9.87 -27.04 -7.28
N GLY A 25 8.87 -27.94 -7.28
CA GLY A 25 8.41 -28.65 -6.10
C GLY A 25 7.52 -27.87 -5.12
N SER A 26 7.04 -26.68 -5.48
CA SER A 26 6.17 -25.86 -4.61
C SER A 26 4.67 -25.99 -4.91
N ARG A 27 4.29 -26.72 -5.97
CA ARG A 27 2.89 -26.74 -6.45
C ARG A 27 1.90 -27.30 -5.43
N ASN A 28 2.25 -28.37 -4.72
CA ASN A 28 1.36 -28.98 -3.73
C ASN A 28 1.03 -28.02 -2.59
N ALA A 29 2.03 -27.27 -2.09
CA ALA A 29 1.82 -26.28 -1.04
C ALA A 29 0.89 -25.15 -1.49
N TYR A 30 1.07 -24.62 -2.70
CA TYR A 30 0.19 -23.57 -3.22
C TYR A 30 -1.19 -24.07 -3.63
N ALA A 31 -1.33 -25.32 -4.08
CA ALA A 31 -2.63 -25.94 -4.34
C ALA A 31 -3.44 -26.11 -3.05
N HIS A 32 -2.78 -26.50 -1.96
CA HIS A 32 -3.44 -26.59 -0.66
C HIS A 32 -3.91 -25.20 -0.17
N LEU A 33 -3.04 -24.18 -0.28
CA LEU A 33 -3.41 -22.80 0.05
C LEU A 33 -4.61 -22.30 -0.76
N GLU A 34 -4.69 -22.63 -2.05
CA GLU A 34 -5.85 -22.32 -2.91
C GLU A 34 -7.15 -22.96 -2.40
N GLN A 35 -7.08 -24.21 -1.94
CA GLN A 35 -8.23 -24.94 -1.39
C GLN A 35 -8.67 -24.42 -0.01
N GLU A 36 -7.75 -23.91 0.81
CA GLU A 36 -8.04 -23.34 2.14
C GLU A 36 -8.56 -21.88 2.10
N GLY A 37 -9.02 -21.42 0.94
CA GLY A 37 -9.59 -20.10 0.73
C GLY A 37 -8.63 -19.09 0.07
N GLY A 38 -7.39 -19.50 -0.21
CA GLY A 38 -6.48 -18.78 -1.09
C GLY A 38 -6.16 -17.34 -0.68
N TRP A 39 -5.86 -16.54 -1.68
CA TRP A 39 -5.65 -15.10 -1.52
C TRP A 39 -6.98 -14.37 -1.34
N LYS A 40 -6.96 -13.28 -0.57
CA LYS A 40 -8.17 -12.57 -0.16
C LYS A 40 -8.73 -11.74 -1.31
N THR A 41 -10.04 -11.76 -1.51
CA THR A 41 -10.75 -10.98 -2.54
C THR A 41 -11.48 -9.75 -1.98
N LEU A 42 -11.60 -9.67 -0.65
CA LEU A 42 -12.16 -8.55 0.08
C LEU A 42 -11.08 -7.91 0.95
N ILE A 43 -11.12 -6.59 1.05
CA ILE A 43 -10.31 -5.82 1.98
C ILE A 43 -10.88 -6.06 3.39
N THR A 44 -10.19 -6.91 4.17
CA THR A 44 -10.58 -7.17 5.55
C THR A 44 -10.34 -5.95 6.44
N PRO A 45 -10.94 -5.86 7.65
CA PRO A 45 -10.67 -4.75 8.57
C PRO A 45 -9.18 -4.50 8.83
N ASP A 46 -8.41 -5.57 9.04
CA ASP A 46 -6.95 -5.49 9.23
C ASP A 46 -6.22 -5.01 7.96
N GLY A 47 -6.65 -5.49 6.79
CA GLY A 47 -6.11 -5.03 5.51
C GLY A 47 -6.39 -3.55 5.27
N ALA A 48 -7.59 -3.09 5.58
CA ALA A 48 -7.99 -1.69 5.47
C ALA A 48 -7.14 -0.80 6.38
N GLU A 49 -6.81 -1.27 7.57
CA GLU A 49 -5.96 -0.54 8.50
C GLU A 49 -4.53 -0.36 7.98
N ILE A 50 -3.97 -1.39 7.36
CA ILE A 50 -2.64 -1.30 6.75
C ILE A 50 -2.65 -0.33 5.57
N VAL A 51 -3.70 -0.37 4.74
CA VAL A 51 -3.89 0.55 3.61
C VAL A 51 -3.95 2.01 4.10
N ARG A 52 -4.79 2.30 5.10
CA ARG A 52 -4.96 3.67 5.63
C ARG A 52 -3.69 4.24 6.24
N ARG A 53 -2.80 3.41 6.80
CA ARG A 53 -1.54 3.85 7.40
C ARG A 53 -0.47 4.21 6.39
N GLN A 54 -0.59 3.78 5.14
CA GLN A 54 0.44 4.06 4.15
C GLN A 54 0.51 5.55 3.86
N THR A 55 1.74 6.04 3.73
CA THR A 55 2.08 7.39 3.26
C THR A 55 2.82 7.38 1.92
N SER A 56 3.24 6.19 1.49
CA SER A 56 3.98 5.93 0.25
C SER A 56 3.56 4.57 -0.30
N VAL A 57 3.10 4.54 -1.55
CA VAL A 57 2.76 3.32 -2.28
C VAL A 57 3.30 3.38 -3.70
N PHE A 58 3.38 2.23 -4.36
CA PHE A 58 3.74 2.15 -5.78
C PHE A 58 2.55 1.63 -6.58
N LEU A 59 2.10 2.42 -7.55
CA LEU A 59 1.09 2.03 -8.52
C LEU A 59 1.77 1.56 -9.80
N SER A 60 1.50 0.33 -10.20
CA SER A 60 1.89 -0.22 -11.49
C SER A 60 0.68 -0.28 -12.43
N THR A 61 0.93 0.07 -13.68
CA THR A 61 -0.02 0.05 -14.81
C THR A 61 0.70 -0.46 -16.04
N ALA A 62 -0.03 -0.81 -17.10
CA ALA A 62 0.55 -1.11 -18.39
C ALA A 62 -0.32 -0.53 -19.50
N ASN A 63 0.27 -0.20 -20.64
CA ASN A 63 -0.49 0.21 -21.82
C ASN A 63 -1.18 -1.00 -22.49
N ALA A 64 -1.83 -0.79 -23.63
CA ALA A 64 -2.48 -1.85 -24.42
C ALA A 64 -1.51 -2.98 -24.84
N ASP A 65 -0.26 -2.65 -25.16
CA ASP A 65 0.78 -3.60 -25.57
C ASP A 65 1.42 -4.35 -24.38
N GLY A 66 1.03 -4.01 -23.16
CA GLY A 66 1.58 -4.62 -21.95
C GLY A 66 2.92 -4.03 -21.49
N GLN A 67 3.35 -2.88 -22.02
CA GLN A 67 4.55 -2.17 -21.56
C GLN A 67 4.35 -1.72 -20.09
N PRO A 68 5.13 -2.22 -19.12
CA PRO A 68 4.93 -1.88 -17.72
C PRO A 68 5.39 -0.46 -17.40
N TYR A 69 4.69 0.16 -16.45
CA TYR A 69 5.05 1.44 -15.86
C TYR A 69 4.74 1.43 -14.36
N ILE A 70 5.65 1.97 -13.55
CA ILE A 70 5.47 2.10 -12.10
C ILE A 70 5.67 3.55 -11.69
N GLN A 71 4.78 4.03 -10.81
CA GLN A 71 4.84 5.39 -10.28
C GLN A 71 4.64 5.35 -8.76
N HIS A 72 5.54 6.02 -8.04
CA HIS A 72 5.34 6.30 -6.63
C HIS A 72 4.18 7.28 -6.44
N ARG A 73 3.29 6.96 -5.50
CA ARG A 73 2.17 7.78 -5.05
C ARG A 73 2.29 7.95 -3.54
N GLY A 74 2.30 9.20 -3.08
CA GLY A 74 2.49 9.50 -1.66
C GLY A 74 1.56 10.61 -1.19
N GLY A 75 1.33 10.63 0.11
CA GLY A 75 0.48 11.59 0.80
C GLY A 75 0.56 11.40 2.32
N PRO A 76 -0.11 12.24 3.11
CA PRO A 76 -0.19 12.05 4.56
C PRO A 76 -0.93 10.73 4.89
N PRO A 77 -0.81 10.22 6.13
CA PRO A 77 -1.60 9.05 6.54
C PRO A 77 -3.09 9.27 6.23
N GLY A 78 -3.73 8.24 5.67
CA GLY A 78 -5.11 8.33 5.19
C GLY A 78 -5.28 8.84 3.75
N PHE A 79 -4.22 9.11 3.00
CA PHE A 79 -4.36 9.51 1.58
C PHE A 79 -4.90 8.39 0.68
N LEU A 80 -4.67 7.12 1.03
CA LEU A 80 -5.41 5.98 0.47
C LEU A 80 -6.68 5.79 1.28
N HIS A 81 -7.82 6.02 0.62
CA HIS A 81 -9.14 5.80 1.19
C HIS A 81 -9.60 4.40 0.83
N VAL A 82 -10.05 3.64 1.83
CA VAL A 82 -10.82 2.40 1.61
C VAL A 82 -12.28 2.81 1.58
N ILE A 83 -12.87 2.85 0.38
CA ILE A 83 -14.25 3.29 0.14
C ILE A 83 -15.23 2.20 0.59
N ASP A 84 -14.92 0.95 0.28
CA ASP A 84 -15.68 -0.25 0.66
C ASP A 84 -14.74 -1.48 0.65
N GLU A 85 -15.29 -2.68 0.88
CA GLU A 85 -14.53 -3.94 0.94
C GLU A 85 -13.84 -4.34 -0.38
N LYS A 86 -14.08 -3.64 -1.48
CA LYS A 86 -13.48 -3.90 -2.79
C LYS A 86 -12.91 -2.65 -3.46
N THR A 87 -12.96 -1.49 -2.83
CA THR A 87 -12.61 -0.23 -3.50
C THR A 87 -11.65 0.60 -2.67
N ILE A 88 -10.51 0.93 -3.27
CA ILE A 88 -9.55 1.90 -2.76
C ILE A 88 -9.57 3.11 -3.69
N ALA A 89 -9.50 4.32 -3.15
CA ALA A 89 -9.37 5.52 -3.96
C ALA A 89 -8.38 6.50 -3.34
N PHE A 90 -7.74 7.31 -4.19
CA PHE A 90 -6.86 8.38 -3.74
C PHE A 90 -6.84 9.51 -4.77
N ALA A 91 -6.53 10.71 -4.29
CA ALA A 91 -6.41 11.89 -5.13
C ALA A 91 -5.16 11.81 -6.03
N ASP A 92 -5.31 12.12 -7.31
CA ASP A 92 -4.21 12.30 -8.25
C ASP A 92 -3.82 13.78 -8.28
N PHE A 93 -2.70 14.09 -7.63
CA PHE A 93 -2.19 15.44 -7.53
C PHE A 93 -1.60 15.94 -8.84
N SER A 94 -1.70 17.25 -9.05
CA SER A 94 -1.07 17.96 -10.17
C SER A 94 0.43 17.67 -10.17
N GLY A 95 0.94 17.10 -11.26
CA GLY A 95 2.33 16.66 -11.37
C GLY A 95 3.03 17.22 -12.61
N ASN A 96 4.01 16.47 -13.12
CA ASN A 96 4.81 16.80 -14.31
C ASN A 96 4.04 16.68 -15.64
N ARG A 97 2.74 16.36 -15.60
CA ARG A 97 1.85 16.26 -16.77
C ARG A 97 2.31 15.25 -17.85
N GLN A 98 2.98 14.17 -17.46
CA GLN A 98 3.30 13.09 -18.39
C GLN A 98 2.07 12.23 -18.76
N TYR A 99 1.04 12.22 -17.91
CA TYR A 99 -0.22 11.48 -18.11
C TYR A 99 -0.09 9.98 -18.41
N ILE A 100 1.07 9.35 -18.14
CA ILE A 100 1.34 7.94 -18.46
C ILE A 100 0.34 7.01 -17.75
N THR A 101 0.15 7.18 -16.43
CA THR A 101 -0.85 6.37 -15.69
C THR A 101 -2.24 6.54 -16.26
N THR A 102 -2.66 7.78 -16.55
CA THR A 102 -4.00 8.08 -17.08
C THR A 102 -4.22 7.46 -18.45
N GLY A 103 -3.25 7.60 -19.37
CA GLY A 103 -3.30 6.98 -20.69
C GLY A 103 -3.31 5.45 -20.61
N ASN A 104 -2.42 4.87 -19.80
CA ASN A 104 -2.40 3.42 -19.59
C ASN A 104 -3.75 2.88 -19.09
N LEU A 105 -4.38 3.55 -18.12
CA LEU A 105 -5.67 3.11 -17.56
C LEU A 105 -6.85 3.30 -18.52
N ALA A 106 -6.76 4.24 -19.47
CA ALA A 106 -7.75 4.39 -20.52
C ALA A 106 -7.71 3.22 -21.51
N ASP A 107 -6.51 2.71 -21.81
CA ASP A 107 -6.31 1.60 -22.74
C ASP A 107 -6.43 0.22 -22.08
N ASN A 108 -6.03 0.12 -20.81
CA ASN A 108 -5.92 -1.12 -20.06
C ASN A 108 -6.20 -0.87 -18.57
N PRO A 109 -7.36 -1.29 -18.04
CA PRO A 109 -7.73 -0.99 -16.66
C PRO A 109 -6.90 -1.76 -15.64
N LYS A 110 -6.12 -2.78 -16.03
CA LYS A 110 -5.36 -3.61 -15.09
C LYS A 110 -4.30 -2.80 -14.36
N ALA A 111 -4.36 -2.84 -13.04
CA ALA A 111 -3.45 -2.12 -12.18
C ALA A 111 -2.99 -2.98 -11.00
N PHE A 112 -1.87 -2.59 -10.42
CA PHE A 112 -1.29 -3.27 -9.27
C PHE A 112 -0.78 -2.25 -8.26
N LEU A 113 -1.23 -2.37 -7.01
CA LEU A 113 -0.75 -1.57 -5.90
C LEU A 113 0.22 -2.40 -5.05
N PHE A 114 1.40 -1.83 -4.82
CA PHE A 114 2.40 -2.38 -3.92
C PHE A 114 2.60 -1.45 -2.72
N LEU A 115 2.32 -1.98 -1.53
CA LEU A 115 2.42 -1.28 -0.26
C LEU A 115 3.53 -1.95 0.56
N ILE A 116 4.34 -1.14 1.24
CA ILE A 116 5.41 -1.64 2.11
C ILE A 116 5.46 -0.82 3.40
N ASP A 117 5.19 -1.48 4.52
CA ASP A 117 5.39 -0.96 5.86
C ASP A 117 6.77 -1.42 6.34
N TYR A 118 7.77 -0.53 6.27
CA TYR A 118 9.12 -0.82 6.71
C TYR A 118 9.24 -0.96 8.24
N ALA A 119 8.41 -0.27 9.01
CA ALA A 119 8.45 -0.33 10.47
C ALA A 119 8.00 -1.70 10.98
N ARG A 120 6.92 -2.24 10.38
CA ARG A 120 6.37 -3.58 10.68
C ARG A 120 6.97 -4.69 9.82
N ARG A 121 7.81 -4.34 8.84
CA ARG A 121 8.38 -5.26 7.84
C ARG A 121 7.30 -6.04 7.10
N GLN A 122 6.22 -5.37 6.73
CA GLN A 122 5.09 -5.97 6.04
C GLN A 122 5.00 -5.45 4.62
N ARG A 123 4.59 -6.29 3.68
CA ARG A 123 4.25 -5.87 2.32
C ARG A 123 2.90 -6.44 1.91
N ILE A 124 2.13 -5.61 1.21
CA ILE A 124 0.86 -6.00 0.61
C ILE A 124 0.94 -5.81 -0.89
N LYS A 125 0.46 -6.82 -1.61
CA LYS A 125 0.30 -6.82 -3.06
C LYS A 125 -1.19 -6.85 -3.37
N ILE A 126 -1.68 -5.89 -4.14
CA ILE A 126 -3.10 -5.77 -4.48
C ILE A 126 -3.22 -5.73 -5.99
N TRP A 127 -3.92 -6.71 -6.56
CA TRP A 127 -4.27 -6.73 -7.99
C TRP A 127 -5.70 -6.28 -8.16
N GLY A 128 -5.95 -5.58 -9.25
CA GLY A 128 -7.26 -5.07 -9.53
C GLY A 128 -7.33 -4.32 -10.84
N GLU A 129 -8.39 -3.56 -10.95
CA GLU A 129 -8.64 -2.65 -12.06
C GLU A 129 -8.74 -1.23 -11.52
N ALA A 130 -8.15 -0.27 -12.22
CA ALA A 130 -8.24 1.13 -11.86
C ALA A 130 -8.76 1.95 -13.02
N HIS A 131 -9.43 3.04 -12.69
CA HIS A 131 -9.83 4.06 -13.64
C HIS A 131 -9.64 5.45 -13.04
N VAL A 132 -9.62 6.43 -13.92
CA VAL A 132 -9.55 7.85 -13.57
C VAL A 132 -10.98 8.38 -13.43
N SER A 133 -11.24 9.10 -12.35
CA SER A 133 -12.50 9.82 -12.12
C SER A 133 -12.23 11.32 -12.00
N GLU A 134 -13.05 12.11 -12.68
CA GLU A 134 -13.04 13.58 -12.61
C GLU A 134 -14.19 14.13 -11.74
N ASP A 135 -14.87 13.25 -10.98
CA ASP A 135 -15.94 13.65 -10.07
C ASP A 135 -15.40 14.57 -8.97
N ALA A 136 -15.81 15.83 -9.01
CA ALA A 136 -15.41 16.87 -8.07
C ALA A 136 -15.78 16.52 -6.62
N GLN A 137 -16.90 15.82 -6.37
CA GLN A 137 -17.30 15.43 -5.02
C GLN A 137 -16.38 14.35 -4.47
N LEU A 138 -16.02 13.36 -5.29
CA LEU A 138 -15.07 12.34 -4.91
C LEU A 138 -13.69 12.94 -4.66
N ILE A 139 -13.20 13.79 -5.57
CA ILE A 139 -11.90 14.46 -5.42
C ILE A 139 -11.87 15.25 -4.10
N ALA A 140 -12.90 16.04 -3.81
CA ALA A 140 -12.99 16.81 -2.57
C ALA A 140 -12.95 15.92 -1.31
N LYS A 141 -13.59 14.75 -1.33
CA LYS A 141 -13.55 13.77 -0.22
C LYS A 141 -12.17 13.15 -0.04
N LEU A 142 -11.43 12.92 -1.13
CA LEU A 142 -10.12 12.28 -1.11
C LEU A 142 -8.98 13.22 -0.72
N MET A 143 -9.21 14.54 -0.84
CA MET A 143 -8.22 15.55 -0.51
C MET A 143 -7.92 15.56 1.00
N PRO A 144 -6.63 15.42 1.40
CA PRO A 144 -6.29 15.54 2.81
C PRO A 144 -6.51 16.97 3.31
N ALA A 145 -6.96 17.12 4.56
CA ALA A 145 -7.16 18.42 5.17
C ALA A 145 -5.84 19.22 5.20
N ASN A 146 -5.91 20.51 4.85
CA ASN A 146 -4.77 21.42 4.82
C ASN A 146 -3.59 20.99 3.93
N TYR A 147 -3.84 20.14 2.93
CA TYR A 147 -2.80 19.71 2.01
C TYR A 147 -2.58 20.72 0.89
N GLN A 148 -1.33 21.11 0.67
CA GLN A 148 -0.96 22.17 -0.28
C GLN A 148 -1.09 21.75 -1.74
N ALA A 149 -1.07 20.45 -2.03
CA ALA A 149 -1.20 19.96 -3.39
C ALA A 149 -2.62 20.16 -3.93
N ARG A 150 -2.74 20.45 -5.23
CA ARG A 150 -4.03 20.47 -5.93
C ARG A 150 -4.26 19.12 -6.59
N ALA A 151 -5.36 18.45 -6.26
CA ALA A 151 -5.84 17.31 -7.04
C ALA A 151 -6.55 17.77 -8.31
N GLU A 152 -6.25 17.09 -9.42
CA GLU A 152 -6.94 17.28 -10.69
C GLU A 152 -7.96 16.17 -10.94
N ARG A 153 -7.69 14.97 -10.42
CA ARG A 153 -8.44 13.74 -10.67
C ARG A 153 -8.43 12.85 -9.41
N ALA A 154 -9.22 11.80 -9.44
CA ALA A 154 -9.13 10.68 -8.51
C ALA A 154 -8.73 9.40 -9.27
N ILE A 155 -7.94 8.54 -8.63
CA ILE A 155 -7.77 7.16 -9.08
C ILE A 155 -8.68 6.29 -8.21
N VAL A 156 -9.55 5.53 -8.86
CA VAL A 156 -10.43 4.55 -8.20
C VAL A 156 -9.94 3.17 -8.58
N PHE A 157 -9.54 2.38 -7.59
CA PHE A 157 -8.97 1.05 -7.73
C PHE A 157 -9.93 0.01 -7.13
N LYS A 158 -10.48 -0.83 -8.01
CA LYS A 158 -11.31 -1.97 -7.64
C LYS A 158 -10.42 -3.20 -7.43
N VAL A 159 -10.40 -3.68 -6.19
CA VAL A 159 -9.62 -4.83 -5.75
C VAL A 159 -10.24 -6.12 -6.29
N SER A 160 -9.44 -6.90 -7.01
CA SER A 160 -9.77 -8.26 -7.42
C SER A 160 -9.25 -9.27 -6.40
N LEU A 161 -8.01 -9.08 -5.95
CA LEU A 161 -7.39 -9.90 -4.91
C LEU A 161 -6.20 -9.19 -4.25
N TRP A 162 -5.81 -9.66 -3.08
CA TRP A 162 -4.60 -9.22 -2.41
C TRP A 162 -3.97 -10.31 -1.55
N ASP A 163 -2.68 -10.12 -1.29
CA ASP A 163 -1.84 -11.03 -0.51
C ASP A 163 -0.87 -10.24 0.35
N ALA A 164 -0.75 -10.63 1.62
CA ALA A 164 0.26 -10.13 2.55
C ALA A 164 1.37 -11.17 2.70
N ASN A 165 2.57 -10.83 2.23
CA ASN A 165 3.64 -11.80 2.06
C ASN A 165 4.74 -11.67 3.12
N CYS A 166 5.55 -12.72 3.23
CA CYS A 166 6.64 -12.90 4.22
C CYS A 166 7.53 -11.65 4.46
N PRO A 167 7.85 -11.31 5.73
CA PRO A 167 8.64 -10.13 6.11
C PRO A 167 10.15 -10.25 5.80
N ARG A 168 10.61 -11.40 5.31
CA ARG A 168 12.04 -11.66 5.05
C ARG A 168 12.62 -10.61 4.09
N HIS A 169 13.82 -10.15 4.42
CA HIS A 169 14.60 -9.15 3.67
C HIS A 169 13.99 -7.75 3.57
N ILE A 170 12.93 -7.44 4.31
CA ILE A 170 12.47 -6.05 4.45
C ILE A 170 13.30 -5.39 5.56
N PRO A 171 14.13 -4.38 5.25
CA PRO A 171 14.88 -3.67 6.27
C PRO A 171 13.91 -2.92 7.18
N GLN A 172 14.24 -2.83 8.47
CA GLN A 172 13.48 -1.99 9.37
C GLN A 172 13.86 -0.53 9.16
N ARG A 173 12.87 0.31 8.87
CA ARG A 173 13.03 1.76 8.72
C ARG A 173 11.91 2.46 9.47
N PHE A 174 12.23 3.66 9.95
CA PHE A 174 11.31 4.51 10.68
C PHE A 174 11.28 5.88 10.02
N GLU A 175 10.14 6.53 10.08
CA GLU A 175 10.03 7.91 9.61
C GLU A 175 10.82 8.84 10.51
N ALA A 176 11.47 9.84 9.92
CA ALA A 176 12.29 10.79 10.67
C ALA A 176 11.49 11.51 11.77
N ALA A 177 10.21 11.77 11.53
CA ALA A 177 9.31 12.38 12.53
C ALA A 177 9.10 11.47 13.75
N ASP A 178 8.89 10.17 13.54
CA ASP A 178 8.70 9.20 14.64
C ASP A 178 9.99 9.07 15.45
N VAL A 179 11.14 8.99 14.78
CA VAL A 179 12.45 8.95 15.44
C VAL A 179 12.69 10.22 16.25
N LYS A 180 12.38 11.39 15.68
CA LYS A 180 12.53 12.67 16.39
C LYS A 180 11.65 12.72 17.64
N ALA A 181 10.38 12.34 17.54
CA ALA A 181 9.46 12.36 18.69
C ALA A 181 9.97 11.48 19.84
N ALA A 182 10.46 10.28 19.54
CA ALA A 182 11.03 9.38 20.54
C ALA A 182 12.31 9.95 21.20
N LEU A 183 13.14 10.67 20.42
CA LEU A 183 14.32 11.34 20.95
C LEU A 183 13.94 12.53 21.85
N ASP A 184 12.96 13.34 21.44
CA ASP A 184 12.48 14.49 22.21
C ASP A 184 11.90 14.04 23.58
N GLU A 185 11.09 12.97 23.60
CA GLU A 185 10.55 12.37 24.84
C GLU A 185 11.67 11.89 25.77
N ARG A 186 12.67 11.21 25.19
CA ARG A 186 13.84 10.74 25.94
C ARG A 186 14.63 11.91 26.53
N ASP A 187 14.82 12.98 25.78
CA ASP A 187 15.59 14.14 26.22
C ASP A 187 14.88 14.93 27.34
N GLU A 188 13.54 14.99 27.32
CA GLU A 188 12.75 15.50 28.45
C GLU A 188 12.97 14.64 29.69
N ARG A 189 12.85 13.31 29.56
CA ARG A 189 13.06 12.40 30.68
C ARG A 189 14.46 12.50 31.27
N ILE A 190 15.48 12.68 30.43
CA ILE A 190 16.86 12.90 30.88
C ILE A 190 16.98 14.20 31.68
N ARG A 191 16.31 15.28 31.25
CA ARG A 191 16.31 16.56 31.99
C ARG A 191 15.66 16.41 33.36
N GLU A 192 14.51 15.76 33.44
CA GLU A 192 13.83 15.48 34.72
C GLU A 192 14.72 14.68 35.68
N LEU A 193 15.32 13.59 35.18
CA LEU A 193 16.17 12.72 36.00
C LEU A 193 17.45 13.44 36.46
N LYS A 194 18.05 14.29 35.62
CA LYS A 194 19.21 15.11 36.02
C LYS A 194 18.85 16.08 37.13
N ALA A 195 17.72 16.79 37.01
CA ALA A 195 17.24 17.70 38.03
C ALA A 195 16.97 16.98 39.36
N GLU A 196 16.38 15.78 39.31
CA GLU A 196 16.12 14.97 40.50
C GLU A 196 17.42 14.49 41.15
N VAL A 197 18.41 14.04 40.37
CA VAL A 197 19.72 13.64 40.88
C VAL A 197 20.42 14.81 41.56
N GLU A 198 20.38 16.02 40.97
CA GLU A 198 20.93 17.22 41.60
C GLU A 198 20.22 17.55 42.91
N ARG A 199 18.89 17.48 42.93
CA ARG A 199 18.08 17.69 44.14
C ARG A 199 18.45 16.72 45.26
N LEU A 200 18.59 15.42 44.95
CA LEU A 200 18.94 14.40 45.92
C LEU A 200 20.39 14.55 46.43
N ARG A 201 21.33 14.88 45.54
CA ARG A 201 22.73 15.17 45.93
C ARG A 201 22.82 16.36 46.88
N ASN A 202 22.03 17.41 46.65
CA ASN A 202 21.99 18.58 47.52
C ASN A 202 21.37 18.28 48.90
N LYS A 203 20.54 17.24 49.04
CA LYS A 203 20.00 16.80 50.34
C LYS A 203 20.96 15.92 51.15
N LEU A 204 21.97 15.35 50.50
CA LEU A 204 22.99 14.48 51.11
C LEU A 204 24.25 15.26 51.56
N ARG A 205 24.34 16.53 51.18
CA ARG A 205 25.33 17.50 51.67
C ARG A 205 24.76 18.26 52.85
#